data_AF-A0A1M5E7E9-F1
#
_entry.id   AF-A0A1M5E7E9-F1
#
_cell.length_a   1.000
_cell.length_b   1.000
_cell.length_c   1.000
_cell.angle_alpha   90.00
_cell.angle_beta   90.00
_cell.angle_gamma   90.00
#
_symmetry.space_group_name_H-M   'P 1'
#
loop_
_entity.id
_entity.type
_entity.pdbx_description
1 polymer ?
#
loop_
_entity_poly.entity_id
_entity_poly.type
_entity_poly.pdbx_seq_one_letter_code
_entity_poly.pdbx_strand_id
1 'polypeptide(L)'
;MKNYLEYKGYIGTVEFSADDKVFFGKIQGMNDLVLFEGESVSELENSFKESVDDYLETCKELGKEPNKAFKGSFNVRVNKKVHQKLFMLAAKKGMNLNQLVNKSLNFTVENEEAVLE
;
A
#
# COMPACT_ATOMS: atom_id res chain seq x y z
N MET A 1 -16.58 -2.61 -3.47
CA MET A 1 -16.96 -1.22 -3.09
C MET A 1 -15.67 -0.54 -2.65
N LYS A 2 -15.28 0.58 -3.27
CA LYS A 2 -13.99 1.25 -2.99
C LYS A 2 -14.15 2.22 -1.82
N ASN A 3 -13.40 1.99 -0.74
CA ASN A 3 -13.40 2.84 0.47
C ASN A 3 -12.02 3.47 0.70
N TYR A 4 -11.39 3.92 -0.37
CA TYR A 4 -10.07 4.53 -0.37
C TYR A 4 -9.97 5.58 -1.47
N LEU A 5 -9.02 6.51 -1.32
CA LEU A 5 -8.69 7.56 -2.30
C LEU A 5 -7.34 7.27 -2.94
N GLU A 6 -7.14 7.70 -4.18
CA GLU A 6 -5.86 7.57 -4.90
C GLU A 6 -5.43 8.89 -5.53
N TYR A 7 -4.17 9.28 -5.33
CA TYR A 7 -3.59 10.46 -5.95
C TYR A 7 -2.06 10.36 -6.00
N LYS A 8 -1.44 10.65 -7.17
CA LYS A 8 0.02 10.58 -7.40
C LYS A 8 0.69 9.27 -6.93
N GLY A 9 -0.05 8.15 -7.00
CA GLY A 9 0.44 6.83 -6.57
C GLY A 9 0.47 6.63 -5.04
N TYR A 10 -0.23 7.48 -4.29
CA TYR A 10 -0.54 7.32 -2.88
C TYR A 10 -1.99 6.87 -2.70
N ILE A 11 -2.23 6.11 -1.64
CA ILE A 11 -3.56 5.60 -1.27
C ILE A 11 -3.95 6.22 0.08
N GLY A 12 -5.14 6.78 0.21
CA GLY A 12 -5.70 7.26 1.47
C GLY A 12 -6.83 6.34 1.94
N THR A 13 -6.84 5.96 3.22
CA THR A 13 -8.01 5.27 3.82
C THR A 13 -9.13 6.26 4.08
N VAL A 14 -10.38 5.78 4.12
CA VAL A 14 -11.53 6.60 4.51
C VAL A 14 -12.24 5.96 5.69
N GLU A 15 -12.34 6.70 6.78
CA GLU A 15 -13.00 6.34 8.03
C GLU A 15 -13.93 7.49 8.47
N PHE A 16 -14.88 7.20 9.36
CA PHE A 16 -15.81 8.20 9.89
C PHE A 16 -15.70 8.27 11.42
N SER A 17 -15.50 9.47 11.96
CA SER A 17 -15.55 9.74 13.40
C SER A 17 -16.96 10.16 13.78
N ALA A 18 -17.64 9.36 14.61
CA ALA A 18 -18.98 9.71 15.09
C ALA A 18 -18.96 10.83 16.15
N ASP A 19 -17.88 10.91 16.92
CA ASP A 19 -17.71 11.90 17.99
C ASP A 19 -17.50 13.30 17.40
N ASP A 20 -16.64 13.39 16.38
CA ASP A 20 -16.29 14.65 15.72
C ASP A 20 -17.18 14.95 14.50
N LYS A 21 -17.95 13.95 14.04
CA LYS A 21 -18.83 14.00 12.86
C LYS A 21 -18.11 14.35 11.55
N VAL A 22 -16.87 13.90 11.41
CA VAL A 22 -16.05 14.12 10.21
C VAL A 22 -15.64 12.80 9.56
N PHE A 23 -15.38 12.84 8.26
CA PHE A 23 -14.58 11.80 7.61
C PHE A 23 -13.11 12.11 7.82
N PHE A 24 -12.31 11.08 8.03
CA PHE A 24 -10.87 11.22 8.16
C PHE A 24 -10.15 10.04 7.53
N GLY A 25 -8.86 10.23 7.28
CA GLY A 25 -8.04 9.23 6.64
C GLY A 25 -6.56 9.45 6.89
N LYS A 26 -5.77 8.45 6.52
CA LYS A 26 -4.32 8.56 6.51
C LYS A 26 -3.74 8.05 5.21
N ILE A 27 -2.68 8.70 4.75
CA ILE A 27 -1.97 8.28 3.56
C ILE A 27 -1.17 7.01 3.86
N GLN A 28 -1.30 6.01 3.01
CA GLN A 28 -0.63 4.71 3.11
C GLN A 28 0.69 4.68 2.34
N GLY A 29 1.55 3.73 2.71
CA GLY A 29 2.77 3.43 1.96
C GLY A 29 3.93 4.39 2.23
N MET A 30 3.87 5.17 3.31
CA MET A 30 4.91 6.09 3.75
C MET A 30 5.34 5.81 5.20
N ASN A 31 6.54 6.25 5.57
CA ASN A 31 7.03 6.15 6.95
C ASN A 31 6.48 7.25 7.86
N ASP A 32 6.11 8.39 7.27
CA ASP A 32 5.54 9.54 7.97
C ASP A 32 4.03 9.37 8.14
N LEU A 33 3.46 9.93 9.21
CA LEU A 33 2.02 9.94 9.42
C LEU A 33 1.44 11.23 8.85
N VAL A 34 0.72 11.12 7.75
CA VAL A 34 -0.03 12.23 7.15
C VAL A 34 -1.52 11.90 7.23
N LEU A 35 -2.26 12.75 7.95
CA LEU A 35 -3.70 12.66 8.15
C LEU A 35 -4.40 13.70 7.28
N PHE A 36 -5.63 13.41 6.89
CA PHE A 36 -6.52 14.33 6.19
C PHE A 36 -7.96 14.10 6.68
N GLU A 37 -8.80 15.12 6.59
CA GLU A 37 -10.18 15.07 7.06
C GLU A 37 -11.09 16.01 6.26
N GLY A 38 -12.40 15.82 6.38
CA GLY A 38 -13.40 16.67 5.76
C GLY A 38 -14.81 16.34 6.25
N GLU A 39 -15.69 17.35 6.28
CA GLU A 39 -17.10 17.19 6.66
C GLU A 39 -17.96 16.66 5.51
N SER A 40 -17.46 16.78 4.28
CA SER A 40 -18.07 16.24 3.08
C SER A 40 -17.10 15.39 2.27
N VAL A 41 -17.63 14.56 1.36
CA VAL A 41 -16.80 13.77 0.43
C VAL A 41 -15.88 14.68 -0.38
N SER A 42 -16.40 15.81 -0.87
CA SER A 42 -15.61 16.77 -1.67
C SER A 42 -14.46 17.39 -0.87
N GLU A 43 -14.72 17.75 0.40
CA GLU A 43 -13.67 18.27 1.28
C GLU A 43 -12.62 17.22 1.60
N LEU A 44 -13.03 15.99 1.89
CA LEU A 44 -12.12 14.88 2.16
C LEU A 44 -11.20 14.60 0.95
N GLU A 45 -11.74 14.60 -0.27
CA GLU A 45 -10.97 14.40 -1.49
C GLU A 45 -9.95 15.53 -1.74
N ASN A 46 -10.34 16.78 -1.48
CA ASN A 46 -9.45 17.93 -1.63
C ASN A 46 -8.36 17.91 -0.55
N SER A 47 -8.74 17.71 0.71
CA SER A 47 -7.82 17.59 1.84
C SER A 47 -6.80 16.48 1.63
N PHE A 48 -7.21 15.33 1.07
CA PHE A 48 -6.30 14.26 0.70
C PHE A 48 -5.27 14.69 -0.35
N LYS A 49 -5.70 15.35 -1.43
CA LYS A 49 -4.79 15.81 -2.49
C LYS A 49 -3.82 16.88 -1.99
N GLU A 50 -4.31 17.84 -1.22
CA GLU A 50 -3.49 18.87 -0.57
C GLU A 50 -2.46 18.23 0.36
N SER A 51 -2.88 17.30 1.22
CA SER A 51 -1.99 16.59 2.13
C SER A 51 -0.89 15.80 1.41
N VAL A 52 -1.20 15.19 0.24
CA VAL A 52 -0.19 14.53 -0.60
C VAL A 52 0.79 15.55 -1.19
N ASP A 53 0.30 16.68 -1.68
CA ASP A 53 1.12 17.70 -2.31
C ASP A 53 2.04 18.40 -1.32
N ASP A 54 1.50 18.77 -0.16
CA ASP A 54 2.26 19.36 0.96
C ASP A 54 3.34 18.40 1.45
N TYR A 55 3.04 17.11 1.55
CA TYR A 55 4.02 16.09 1.92
C TYR A 55 5.17 16.02 0.91
N LEU A 56 4.85 15.99 -0.39
CA LEU A 56 5.85 15.94 -1.46
C LEU A 56 6.70 17.22 -1.52
N GLU A 57 6.08 18.38 -1.32
CA GLU A 57 6.78 19.67 -1.24
C GLU A 57 7.71 19.72 -0.02
N THR A 58 7.22 19.33 1.16
CA THR A 58 8.03 19.24 2.39
C THR A 58 9.24 18.32 2.20
N CYS A 59 9.05 17.14 1.57
CA CYS A 59 10.15 16.23 1.26
C CYS A 59 11.21 16.91 0.39
N LYS A 60 10.78 17.62 -0.66
CA LYS A 60 11.66 18.35 -1.58
C LYS A 60 12.43 19.46 -0.87
N GLU A 61 11.77 20.26 -0.04
CA GLU A 61 12.41 21.34 0.74
C GLU A 61 13.46 20.81 1.72
N LEU A 62 13.19 19.65 2.33
CA LEU A 62 14.12 19.00 3.25
C LEU A 62 15.22 18.21 2.56
N GLY A 63 15.24 18.14 1.22
CA GLY A 63 16.17 17.31 0.45
C GLY A 63 16.04 15.82 0.77
N LYS A 64 14.84 15.39 1.17
CA LYS A 64 14.51 14.00 1.49
C LYS A 64 13.75 13.38 0.33
N GLU A 65 14.12 12.15 -0.02
CA GLU A 65 13.26 11.35 -0.89
C GLU A 65 11.94 11.05 -0.15
N PRO A 66 10.77 11.22 -0.79
CA PRO A 66 9.50 10.83 -0.20
C PRO A 66 9.57 9.37 0.24
N ASN A 67 9.62 9.15 1.54
CA ASN A 67 9.98 7.87 2.15
C ASN A 67 8.86 6.85 1.95
N LYS A 68 8.82 6.20 0.79
CA LYS A 68 7.97 5.02 0.61
C LYS A 68 8.50 3.89 1.48
N ALA A 69 7.65 3.27 2.28
CA ALA A 69 8.03 2.25 3.28
C ALA A 69 8.59 0.93 2.68
N PHE A 70 8.85 0.88 1.37
CA PHE A 70 9.15 -0.32 0.61
C PHE A 70 10.65 -0.51 0.41
N LYS A 71 11.26 -1.40 1.21
CA LYS A 71 12.70 -1.71 1.16
C LYS A 71 13.04 -2.94 0.31
N GLY A 72 12.08 -3.51 -0.41
CA GLY A 72 12.22 -4.75 -1.17
C GLY A 72 12.34 -6.03 -0.32
N SER A 73 12.60 -5.91 0.97
CA SER A 73 12.56 -7.04 1.93
C SER A 73 11.14 -7.21 2.47
N PHE A 74 10.53 -8.36 2.18
CA PHE A 74 9.20 -8.74 2.64
C PHE A 74 9.23 -10.15 3.24
N ASN A 75 9.15 -10.23 4.58
CA ASN A 75 9.19 -11.50 5.30
C ASN A 75 7.77 -12.05 5.48
N VAL A 76 7.47 -13.20 4.86
CA VAL A 76 6.14 -13.82 4.92
C VAL A 76 6.17 -15.10 5.73
N ARG A 77 5.17 -15.28 6.59
CA ARG A 77 4.90 -16.56 7.25
C ARG A 77 3.88 -17.36 6.45
N VAL A 78 4.26 -18.56 6.04
CA VAL A 78 3.39 -19.49 5.31
C VAL A 78 3.25 -20.81 6.07
N ASN A 79 2.15 -21.55 5.83
CA ASN A 79 1.96 -22.88 6.40
C ASN A 79 3.08 -23.84 5.96
N LYS A 80 3.55 -24.71 6.88
CA LYS A 80 4.60 -25.70 6.62
C LYS A 80 4.37 -26.55 5.36
N LYS A 81 3.14 -27.00 5.12
CA LYS A 81 2.79 -27.80 3.93
C LYS A 81 2.92 -26.98 2.64
N VAL A 82 2.52 -25.71 2.68
CA VAL A 82 2.64 -24.80 1.53
C VAL A 82 4.11 -24.52 1.26
N HIS A 83 4.90 -24.20 2.29
CA HIS A 83 6.34 -23.99 2.18
C HIS A 83 7.03 -25.19 1.52
N GLN A 84 6.75 -26.41 1.99
CA GLN A 84 7.33 -27.63 1.41
C GLN A 84 6.97 -27.77 -0.08
N LYS A 85 5.70 -27.55 -0.45
CA LYS A 85 5.26 -27.65 -1.85
C LYS A 85 5.93 -26.60 -2.73
N LEU A 86 6.02 -25.36 -2.28
CA LEU A 86 6.68 -24.27 -3.03
C LEU A 86 8.17 -24.55 -3.22
N PHE A 87 8.85 -25.03 -2.17
CA PHE A 87 10.28 -25.39 -2.26
C PHE A 87 10.53 -26.49 -3.29
N MET A 88 9.74 -27.57 -3.26
CA MET A 88 9.87 -28.66 -4.22
C MET A 88 9.54 -28.22 -5.65
N LEU A 89 8.55 -27.32 -5.82
CA LEU A 89 8.20 -26.77 -7.12
C LEU A 89 9.33 -25.90 -7.69
N ALA A 90 9.93 -25.04 -6.87
CA ALA A 90 11.08 -24.22 -7.27
C ALA A 90 12.26 -25.11 -7.69
N ALA A 91 12.59 -26.13 -6.89
CA ALA A 91 13.67 -27.07 -7.19
C ALA A 91 13.46 -27.80 -8.53
N LYS A 92 12.23 -28.29 -8.79
CA LYS A 92 11.88 -28.94 -10.08
C LYS A 92 12.05 -28.04 -11.31
N LYS A 93 12.05 -26.72 -11.11
CA LYS A 93 12.19 -25.71 -12.16
C LYS A 93 13.59 -25.08 -12.19
N GLY A 94 14.53 -25.56 -11.37
CA GLY A 94 15.87 -24.97 -11.26
C GLY A 94 15.87 -23.55 -10.67
N MET A 95 14.85 -23.20 -9.90
CA MET A 95 14.68 -21.88 -9.28
C MET A 95 14.88 -21.99 -7.77
N ASN A 96 15.33 -20.89 -7.13
CA ASN A 96 15.24 -20.76 -5.68
C ASN A 96 13.84 -20.31 -5.26
N LEU A 97 13.54 -20.45 -3.96
CA LEU A 97 12.21 -20.14 -3.43
C LEU A 97 11.83 -18.67 -3.63
N ASN A 98 12.77 -17.74 -3.46
CA ASN A 98 12.50 -16.31 -3.63
C ASN A 98 12.15 -15.96 -5.09
N GLN A 99 12.79 -16.59 -6.07
CA GLN A 99 12.45 -16.39 -7.48
C GLN A 99 11.02 -16.85 -7.78
N LEU A 100 10.62 -18.00 -7.24
CA LEU A 100 9.24 -18.50 -7.39
C LEU A 100 8.25 -17.57 -6.71
N VAL A 101 8.52 -17.16 -5.46
CA VAL A 101 7.64 -16.25 -4.71
C VAL A 101 7.50 -14.91 -5.42
N ASN A 102 8.60 -14.31 -5.92
CA ASN A 102 8.53 -13.06 -6.69
C ASN A 102 7.68 -13.20 -7.96
N LYS A 103 7.73 -14.35 -8.66
CA LYS A 103 6.83 -14.59 -9.81
C LYS A 103 5.37 -14.61 -9.37
N SER A 104 5.04 -15.26 -8.27
CA SER A 104 3.68 -15.26 -7.73
C SER A 104 3.23 -13.86 -7.31
N LEU A 105 4.10 -13.09 -6.63
CA LEU A 105 3.79 -11.71 -6.23
C LEU A 105 3.56 -10.80 -7.45
N ASN A 106 4.42 -10.86 -8.47
CA ASN A 106 4.24 -10.08 -9.70
C ASN A 106 2.94 -10.47 -10.42
N PHE A 107 2.63 -11.76 -10.50
CA PHE A 107 1.38 -12.23 -11.08
C PHE A 107 0.17 -11.65 -10.35
N THR A 108 0.20 -11.60 -9.01
CA THR A 108 -0.86 -10.98 -8.21
C THR A 108 -1.01 -9.49 -8.51
N VAL A 109 0.09 -8.73 -8.64
CA VAL A 109 0.05 -7.30 -8.98
C VAL A 109 -0.54 -7.06 -10.37
N GLU A 110 -0.24 -7.92 -11.33
CA GLU A 110 -0.75 -7.82 -12.71
C GLU A 110 -2.20 -8.34 -12.87
N ASN A 111 -2.68 -9.16 -11.92
CA ASN A 111 -3.96 -9.87 -12.00
C ASN A 111 -4.72 -9.77 -10.66
N GLU A 112 -4.80 -8.57 -10.09
CA GLU A 112 -5.34 -8.30 -8.75
C GLU A 112 -6.72 -8.94 -8.54
N GLU A 113 -7.68 -8.62 -9.40
CA GLU A 113 -9.07 -9.11 -9.30
C GLU A 113 -9.13 -10.64 -9.30
N ALA A 114 -8.36 -11.31 -10.15
CA ALA A 114 -8.39 -12.77 -10.27
C ALA A 114 -7.79 -13.50 -9.06
N VAL A 115 -6.97 -12.82 -8.25
CA VAL A 115 -6.30 -13.42 -7.09
C VAL A 115 -6.96 -13.05 -5.77
N LEU A 116 -7.52 -11.84 -5.67
CA LEU A 116 -7.98 -11.27 -4.39
C LEU A 116 -9.50 -11.12 -4.28
N GLU A 117 -10.27 -11.27 -5.36
CA GLU A 117 -11.74 -11.25 -5.36
C GLU A 117 -12.34 -12.65 -5.62
#